data_AF-A0A9P4LFD0-F1
#
_entry.id   AF-A0A9P4LFD0-F1
#
_cell.length_a   1.000
_cell.length_b   1.000
_cell.length_c   1.000
_cell.angle_alpha   90.00
_cell.angle_beta   90.00
_cell.angle_gamma   90.00
#
_symmetry.space_group_name_H-M   'P 1'
#
loop_
_entity.id
_entity.type
_entity.pdbx_description
1 polymer ?
#
loop_
_entity_poly.entity_id
_entity_poly.type
_entity_poly.pdbx_seq_one_letter_code
_entity_poly.pdbx_strand_id
1 'polypeptide(L)'
;MLTLFAPILLLFHTAVAAPIGNTVAAATVGKIRGVREPIYHLYLQANSKNESIPVLGPESAADEFTIGGTIQSKKTSKYLNIQTVSTSFKPLVWGAAGETTAWGLEGDTIITVQGSSYGRRCVPLDKRWMEQ
;
A
#
# COMPACT_ATOMS: atom_id res chain seq x y z
N MET A 1 -13.26 23.83 69.49
CA MET A 1 -12.62 22.70 68.80
C MET A 1 -12.95 22.84 67.32
N LEU A 2 -12.00 23.30 66.50
CA LEU A 2 -12.20 23.63 65.10
C LEU A 2 -11.66 22.45 64.25
N THR A 3 -12.55 21.78 63.53
CA THR A 3 -12.24 20.65 62.64
C THR A 3 -11.50 21.14 61.40
N LEU A 4 -10.28 20.64 61.19
CA LEU A 4 -9.44 20.90 60.01
C LEU A 4 -9.94 20.04 58.83
N PHE A 5 -10.48 20.66 57.78
CA PHE A 5 -10.75 19.99 56.50
C PHE A 5 -9.46 19.94 55.67
N ALA A 6 -9.00 18.73 55.33
CA ALA A 6 -7.92 18.52 54.34
C ALA A 6 -8.50 18.53 52.92
N PRO A 7 -7.90 19.22 51.94
CA PRO A 7 -8.33 19.09 50.55
C PRO A 7 -7.59 17.90 49.91
N ILE A 8 -8.35 16.89 49.52
CA ILE A 8 -7.88 15.76 48.70
C ILE A 8 -7.65 16.30 47.27
N LEU A 9 -6.39 16.40 46.87
CA LEU A 9 -5.98 16.75 45.51
C LEU A 9 -6.16 15.54 44.59
N LEU A 10 -7.28 15.49 43.87
CA LEU A 10 -7.59 14.45 42.88
C LEU A 10 -6.90 14.80 41.55
N LEU A 11 -5.74 14.18 41.30
CA LEU A 11 -5.01 14.25 40.02
C LEU A 11 -5.72 13.39 38.96
N PHE A 12 -6.51 14.02 38.10
CA PHE A 12 -7.04 13.40 36.89
C PHE A 12 -5.88 13.17 35.89
N HIS A 13 -5.51 11.91 35.69
CA HIS A 13 -4.59 11.52 34.61
C HIS A 13 -5.39 11.38 33.33
N THR A 14 -5.42 12.42 32.49
CA THR A 14 -5.92 12.34 31.12
C THR A 14 -4.83 11.76 30.23
N ALA A 15 -4.90 10.45 29.98
CA ALA A 15 -4.10 9.82 28.93
C ALA A 15 -4.63 10.28 27.57
N VAL A 16 -3.94 11.25 26.95
CA VAL A 16 -4.19 11.65 25.55
C VAL A 16 -3.59 10.56 24.67
N ALA A 17 -4.43 9.65 24.17
CA ALA A 17 -4.05 8.76 23.09
C ALA A 17 -3.86 9.60 21.83
N ALA A 18 -2.61 9.75 21.37
CA ALA A 18 -2.34 10.37 20.08
C ALA A 18 -3.04 9.53 18.99
N PRO A 19 -3.76 10.15 18.04
CA PRO A 19 -4.25 9.42 16.89
C PRO A 19 -3.05 8.81 16.18
N ILE A 20 -3.01 7.49 16.08
CA ILE A 20 -2.08 6.79 15.20
C ILE A 20 -2.57 7.11 13.80
N GLY A 21 -2.10 8.23 13.26
CA GLY A 21 -2.35 8.57 11.87
C GLY A 21 -1.72 7.47 11.02
N ASN A 22 -2.54 6.72 10.28
CA ASN A 22 -2.05 5.99 9.12
C ASN A 22 -1.42 7.05 8.21
N THR A 23 -0.11 7.25 8.33
CA THR A 23 0.66 8.11 7.44
C THR A 23 0.58 7.49 6.05
N VAL A 24 -0.38 7.96 5.24
CA VAL A 24 -0.41 7.62 3.82
C VAL A 24 0.81 8.30 3.24
N ALA A 25 1.78 7.50 2.76
CA ALA A 25 2.98 8.03 2.12
C ALA A 25 2.57 9.03 1.02
N ALA A 26 3.31 10.13 0.90
CA ALA A 26 3.06 11.14 -0.11
C ALA A 26 3.02 10.49 -1.50
N ALA A 27 1.99 10.81 -2.29
CA ALA A 27 1.83 10.22 -3.60
C ALA A 27 3.00 10.64 -4.51
N THR A 28 3.69 9.66 -5.07
CA THR A 28 4.77 9.87 -6.04
C THR A 28 4.20 9.85 -7.45
N VAL A 29 4.71 10.68 -8.35
CA VAL A 29 4.30 10.68 -9.76
C VAL A 29 5.45 10.23 -10.63
N GLY A 30 5.21 9.23 -11.49
CA GLY A 30 6.25 8.75 -12.40
C GLY A 30 5.85 7.53 -13.22
N LYS A 31 6.79 7.07 -14.06
CA LYS A 31 6.64 5.83 -14.83
C LYS A 31 7.04 4.64 -13.96
N ILE A 32 6.32 3.53 -14.13
CA ILE A 32 6.64 2.27 -13.43
C ILE A 32 7.41 1.36 -14.39
N ARG A 33 8.60 0.93 -13.98
CA ARG A 33 9.45 0.02 -14.76
C ARG A 33 9.47 -1.38 -14.15
N GLY A 34 9.35 -2.40 -14.98
CA GLY A 34 9.73 -3.76 -14.63
C GLY A 34 11.23 -3.94 -14.84
N VAL A 35 11.91 -4.50 -13.85
CA VAL A 35 13.32 -4.90 -13.96
C VAL A 35 13.36 -6.42 -13.98
N ARG A 36 13.85 -6.98 -15.08
CA ARG A 36 14.08 -8.42 -15.24
C ARG A 36 15.47 -8.61 -15.85
N GLU A 37 16.16 -9.68 -15.46
CA GLU A 37 17.42 -10.09 -16.08
C GLU A 37 17.17 -11.04 -17.26
N PRO A 38 17.88 -10.88 -18.40
CA PRO A 38 18.85 -9.83 -18.71
C PRO A 38 18.18 -8.44 -18.84
N ILE A 39 18.93 -7.36 -18.58
CA ILE A 39 18.40 -6.01 -18.34
C ILE A 39 17.55 -5.51 -19.53
N TYR A 40 16.23 -5.59 -19.37
CA TYR A 40 15.26 -4.91 -20.22
C TYR A 40 14.45 -3.94 -19.37
N HIS A 41 14.41 -2.67 -19.79
CA HIS A 41 13.57 -1.66 -19.16
C HIS A 41 12.22 -1.65 -19.87
N LEU A 42 11.27 -2.45 -19.37
CA LEU A 42 9.89 -2.41 -19.85
C LEU A 42 9.04 -1.61 -18.88
N TYR A 43 8.08 -0.88 -19.41
CA TYR A 43 7.28 0.08 -18.66
C TYR A 43 5.82 -0.33 -18.63
N LEU A 44 5.21 -0.17 -17.46
CA LEU A 44 3.81 -0.46 -17.25
C LEU A 44 2.92 0.47 -18.08
N GLN A 45 1.97 -0.12 -18.78
CA GLN A 45 1.04 0.57 -19.65
C GLN A 45 -0.25 -0.25 -19.82
N ALA A 46 -1.29 0.40 -20.33
CA ALA A 46 -2.49 -0.29 -20.80
C ALA A 46 -2.21 -1.01 -22.12
N ASN A 47 -2.76 -2.21 -22.31
CA ASN A 47 -2.64 -2.92 -23.58
C ASN A 47 -3.42 -2.19 -24.68
N SER A 48 -2.78 -1.95 -25.82
CA SER A 48 -3.37 -1.22 -26.96
C SER A 48 -4.59 -1.90 -27.58
N LYS A 49 -4.76 -3.21 -27.38
CA LYS A 49 -5.93 -3.97 -27.85
C LYS A 49 -7.04 -4.05 -26.80
N ASN A 50 -6.71 -3.90 -25.51
CA ASN A 50 -7.65 -3.95 -24.41
C ASN A 50 -7.11 -3.20 -23.19
N GLU A 51 -7.62 -1.99 -22.98
CA GLU A 51 -7.15 -1.11 -21.91
C GLU A 51 -7.41 -1.62 -20.49
N SER A 52 -8.18 -2.69 -20.31
CA SER A 52 -8.39 -3.32 -19.00
C SER A 52 -7.20 -4.19 -18.57
N ILE A 53 -6.27 -4.49 -19.49
CA ILE A 53 -5.14 -5.40 -19.27
C ILE A 53 -3.84 -4.59 -19.09
N PRO A 54 -3.19 -4.67 -17.91
CA PRO A 54 -1.86 -4.13 -17.71
C PRO A 54 -0.80 -4.99 -18.40
N VAL A 55 0.13 -4.34 -19.09
CA VAL A 55 1.27 -4.98 -19.76
C VAL A 55 2.56 -4.20 -19.54
N LEU A 56 3.68 -4.88 -19.71
CA LEU A 56 5.01 -4.27 -19.75
C LEU A 56 5.43 -4.14 -21.22
N GLY A 57 5.78 -2.92 -21.65
CA GLY A 57 6.13 -2.61 -23.04
C GLY A 57 7.20 -1.53 -23.16
N PRO A 58 7.38 -0.92 -24.36
CA PRO A 58 8.42 0.08 -24.58
C PRO A 58 8.14 1.38 -23.83
N GLU A 59 9.20 2.15 -23.54
CA GLU A 59 9.11 3.41 -22.81
C GLU A 59 8.26 4.47 -23.53
N SER A 60 8.27 4.48 -24.87
CA SER A 60 7.52 5.44 -25.68
C SER A 60 6.01 5.35 -25.47
N ALA A 61 5.52 4.20 -25.03
CA ALA A 61 4.11 3.95 -24.72
C ALA A 61 3.84 3.86 -23.21
N ALA A 62 4.84 4.15 -22.37
CA ALA A 62 4.70 4.13 -20.92
C ALA A 62 3.67 5.16 -20.44
N ASP A 63 2.86 4.75 -19.47
CA ASP A 63 1.97 5.68 -18.77
C ASP A 63 2.72 6.32 -17.59
N GLU A 64 2.28 7.53 -17.22
CA GLU A 64 2.61 8.11 -15.92
C GLU A 64 1.54 7.74 -14.90
N PHE A 65 1.97 7.50 -13.67
CA PHE A 65 1.09 7.08 -12.58
C PHE A 65 1.21 8.00 -11.39
N THR A 66 0.08 8.21 -10.70
CA THR A 66 0.05 8.68 -9.31
C THR A 66 0.10 7.44 -8.42
N ILE A 67 1.16 7.30 -7.63
CA ILE A 67 1.51 6.11 -6.85
C ILE A 67 1.44 6.46 -5.36
N GLY A 68 0.52 5.83 -4.64
CA GLY A 68 0.39 5.91 -3.19
C GLY A 68 -0.28 4.65 -2.66
N GLY A 69 -1.30 4.80 -1.79
CA GLY A 69 -2.13 3.65 -1.38
C GLY A 69 -2.85 2.98 -2.56
N THR A 70 -3.15 3.75 -3.61
CA THR A 70 -3.61 3.26 -4.91
C THR A 70 -2.62 3.67 -5.99
N ILE A 71 -2.69 3.01 -7.15
CA ILE A 71 -1.90 3.37 -8.33
C ILE A 71 -2.88 3.74 -9.43
N GLN A 72 -2.88 5.00 -9.86
CA GLN A 72 -3.78 5.51 -10.90
C GLN A 72 -2.98 5.94 -12.13
N SER A 73 -3.37 5.49 -13.32
CA SER A 73 -2.83 6.01 -14.58
C SER A 73 -3.30 7.44 -14.82
N LYS A 74 -2.39 8.36 -15.08
CA LYS A 74 -2.72 9.75 -15.47
C LYS A 74 -3.28 9.85 -16.89
N LYS A 75 -3.07 8.81 -17.72
CA LYS A 75 -3.54 8.77 -19.10
C LYS A 75 -4.99 8.30 -19.20
N THR A 76 -5.33 7.21 -18.50
CA THR A 76 -6.66 6.58 -18.58
C THR A 76 -7.53 6.84 -17.36
N SER A 77 -6.98 7.44 -16.29
CA SER A 77 -7.63 7.61 -14.99
C SER A 77 -8.03 6.30 -14.29
N LYS A 78 -7.66 5.14 -14.85
CA LYS A 78 -7.92 3.81 -14.28
C LYS A 78 -6.90 3.47 -13.19
N TYR A 79 -7.30 2.57 -12.30
CA TYR A 79 -6.52 2.13 -11.15
C TYR A 79 -5.99 0.71 -11.35
N LEU A 80 -4.74 0.48 -10.94
CA LEU A 80 -4.14 -0.85 -10.93
C LEU A 80 -4.67 -1.63 -9.73
N ASN A 81 -5.46 -2.68 -9.97
CA ASN A 81 -6.03 -3.53 -8.93
C ASN A 81 -5.46 -4.94 -8.99
N ILE A 82 -5.53 -5.64 -7.86
CA ILE A 82 -5.16 -7.05 -7.74
C ILE A 82 -6.45 -7.87 -7.78
N GLN A 83 -6.58 -8.79 -8.73
CA GLN A 83 -7.75 -9.65 -8.82
C GLN A 83 -7.73 -10.75 -7.75
N THR A 84 -8.91 -10.99 -7.17
CA THR A 84 -9.13 -12.07 -6.19
C THR A 84 -9.38 -13.39 -6.91
N VAL A 85 -8.31 -14.13 -7.18
CA VAL A 85 -8.36 -15.51 -7.73
C VAL A 85 -7.82 -16.50 -6.70
N SER A 86 -8.03 -17.81 -6.86
CA SER A 86 -7.53 -18.83 -5.91
C SER A 86 -6.04 -19.17 -6.11
N THR A 87 -5.46 -18.86 -7.26
CA THR A 87 -4.06 -19.16 -7.60
C THR A 87 -3.07 -18.32 -6.80
N SER A 88 -1.86 -18.84 -6.60
CA SER A 88 -0.79 -18.13 -5.88
C SER A 88 -0.35 -16.84 -6.60
N PHE A 89 -0.33 -16.85 -7.94
CA PHE A 89 -0.13 -15.65 -8.75
C PHE A 89 -1.49 -14.98 -8.98
N LYS A 90 -1.62 -13.74 -8.51
CA LYS A 90 -2.82 -12.91 -8.72
C LYS A 90 -2.63 -12.05 -9.97
N PRO A 91 -3.59 -12.02 -10.90
CA PRO A 91 -3.53 -11.13 -12.05
C PRO A 91 -3.77 -9.68 -11.61
N LEU A 92 -3.20 -8.75 -12.35
CA LEU A 92 -3.44 -7.32 -12.20
C LEU A 92 -4.45 -6.86 -13.27
N VAL A 93 -5.27 -5.86 -12.95
CA VAL A 93 -6.25 -5.27 -13.88
C VAL A 93 -6.30 -3.77 -13.79
N TRP A 94 -6.75 -3.12 -14.86
CA TRP A 94 -7.16 -1.73 -14.81
C TRP A 94 -8.65 -1.60 -14.51
N GLY A 95 -8.98 -1.10 -13.31
CA GLY A 95 -10.34 -0.84 -12.84
C GLY A 95 -10.71 0.64 -12.89
N ALA A 96 -12.00 0.96 -12.86
CA ALA A 96 -12.48 2.35 -12.79
C ALA A 96 -12.29 2.97 -11.39
N ALA A 97 -12.21 2.14 -10.35
CA ALA A 97 -11.98 2.54 -8.97
C ALA A 97 -10.75 1.81 -8.39
N GLY A 98 -10.08 2.43 -7.42
CA GLY A 98 -9.02 1.80 -6.65
C GLY A 98 -9.60 0.83 -5.63
N GLU A 99 -9.68 -0.44 -5.98
CA GLU A 99 -10.27 -1.49 -5.15
C GLU A 99 -9.29 -2.02 -4.10
N THR A 100 -7.99 -1.77 -4.30
CA THR A 100 -6.93 -2.17 -3.38
C THR A 100 -6.20 -0.96 -2.84
N THR A 101 -5.99 -0.95 -1.52
CA THR A 101 -5.09 -0.04 -0.82
C THR A 101 -3.77 -0.72 -0.43
N ALA A 102 -3.53 -1.92 -0.96
CA ALA A 102 -2.38 -2.73 -0.59
C ALA A 102 -1.06 -2.22 -1.19
N TRP A 103 -1.10 -1.28 -2.13
CA TRP A 103 0.11 -0.75 -2.74
C TRP A 103 0.87 0.15 -1.76
N GLY A 104 2.20 0.07 -1.83
CA GLY A 104 3.10 0.96 -1.13
C GLY A 104 4.45 1.03 -1.82
N LEU A 105 5.31 1.87 -1.26
CA LEU A 105 6.67 2.11 -1.76
C LEU A 105 7.69 1.70 -0.71
N GLU A 106 8.70 0.95 -1.13
CA GLU A 106 9.95 0.71 -0.40
C GLU A 106 11.08 1.30 -1.24
N GLY A 107 11.48 2.54 -0.93
CA GLY A 107 12.26 3.36 -1.85
C GLY A 107 11.49 3.60 -3.14
N ASP A 108 12.09 3.27 -4.29
CA ASP A 108 11.46 3.38 -5.63
C ASP A 108 10.70 2.10 -6.05
N THR A 109 10.69 1.07 -5.20
CA THR A 109 10.08 -0.22 -5.53
C THR A 109 8.64 -0.28 -5.03
N ILE A 110 7.73 -0.68 -5.91
CA ILE A 110 6.32 -0.94 -5.55
C ILE A 110 6.23 -2.30 -4.85
N ILE A 111 5.62 -2.30 -3.68
CA ILE A 111 5.39 -3.49 -2.86
C ILE A 111 3.93 -3.58 -2.41
N THR A 112 3.55 -4.75 -1.90
CA THR A 112 2.34 -4.87 -1.08
C THR A 112 2.67 -4.58 0.37
N VAL A 113 1.96 -3.63 0.98
CA VAL A 113 2.26 -3.17 2.35
C VAL A 113 1.98 -4.26 3.38
N GLN A 114 2.74 -4.21 4.48
CA GLN A 114 2.50 -5.04 5.65
C GLN A 114 1.09 -4.80 6.19
N GLY A 115 0.40 -5.89 6.57
CA GLY A 115 -0.98 -5.83 7.06
C GLY A 115 -2.05 -5.88 5.96
N SER A 116 -1.68 -5.75 4.68
CA SER A 116 -2.59 -6.10 3.59
C SER A 116 -2.75 -7.62 3.48
N SER A 117 -3.88 -8.09 2.95
CA SER A 117 -4.11 -9.52 2.68
C SER A 117 -3.15 -10.11 1.65
N TYR A 118 -2.42 -9.24 0.91
CA TYR A 118 -1.40 -9.59 -0.08
C TYR A 118 0.03 -9.36 0.41
N GLY A 119 0.19 -8.76 1.60
CA GLY A 119 1.48 -8.40 2.18
C GLY A 119 2.15 -9.57 2.88
N ARG A 120 3.44 -9.41 3.19
CA ARG A 120 4.17 -10.40 4.00
C ARG A 120 3.46 -10.53 5.36
N ARG A 121 3.09 -11.75 5.76
CA ARG A 121 2.63 -12.02 7.13
C ARG A 121 3.74 -11.59 8.08
N CYS A 122 3.45 -10.60 8.93
CA CYS A 122 4.23 -10.42 10.13
C CYS A 122 3.91 -11.64 11.00
N VAL A 123 4.78 -12.65 11.00
CA VAL A 123 4.67 -13.73 11.98
C VAL A 123 5.02 -13.10 13.33
N PRO A 124 4.07 -13.01 14.28
CA PRO A 124 4.38 -12.53 15.61
C PRO A 124 5.53 -13.37 16.21
N LEU A 125 6.58 -12.70 16.73
CA LEU A 125 7.76 -13.39 17.30
C LEU A 125 7.40 -14.25 18.52
N ASP A 126 6.23 -14.05 19.13
CA ASP A 126 5.72 -14.83 20.25
C ASP A 126 5.22 -16.24 19.86
N LYS A 127 4.86 -16.47 18.58
CA LYS A 127 4.35 -17.77 18.13
C LYS A 127 5.40 -18.70 17.53
N ARG A 128 6.65 -18.25 17.39
CA ARG A 128 7.73 -19.08 16.83
C ARG A 128 8.39 -20.01 17.86
N TRP A 129 8.08 -19.83 19.15
CA TRP A 129 8.74 -20.53 20.26
C TRP A 129 7.80 -21.37 21.13
N MET A 130 6.52 -21.47 20.79
CA MET A 130 5.52 -22.18 21.63
C MET A 130 5.16 -23.59 21.15
N GLU A 131 5.85 -24.13 20.15
CA GLU A 131 5.75 -25.54 19.77
C GLU A 131 7.13 -26.20 19.86
N GLN A 132 7.52 -26.57 21.09
CA GLN A 132 8.37 -27.73 21.40
C GLN A 132 7.94 -28.32 22.74
#